data_AF-E9HRB2-F1
#
_entry.id   AF-E9HRB2-F1
#
_cell.length_a   1.000
_cell.length_b   1.000
_cell.length_c   1.000
_cell.angle_alpha   90.00
_cell.angle_beta   90.00
_cell.angle_gamma   90.00
#
_symmetry.space_group_name_H-M   'P 1'
#
loop_
_entity.id
_entity.type
_entity.pdbx_description
1 polymer ?
#
loop_
_entity_poly.entity_id
_entity_poly.type
_entity_poly.pdbx_seq_one_letter_code
_entity_poly.pdbx_strand_id
1 'polypeptide(L)'
;MKKLIAGSWSSGSFDPDKFGKALLLFHNAPMSGGASPSQIVFSRPTRDLLPAHRRSFAPEWQQAAELLEKRAQHAKELQIQHFNRSAHPLPPLVIGHSVLIQDHKTKRWFTPGIIVEVGPFRDYLVKTPAGRLFRRNRRFLRVISPRIPQPQPPASASTTTTPFQRSDPAPPTSLSPSLRRSRRLAAKIAS
;
A
#
# COMPACT_ATOMS: atom_id res chain seq x y z
N MET A 1 0.28 -17.26 6.18
CA MET A 1 1.62 -17.90 6.19
C MET A 1 2.63 -17.26 7.14
N LYS A 2 3.03 -15.97 6.98
CA LYS A 2 4.02 -15.33 7.91
C LYS A 2 3.68 -15.45 9.40
N LYS A 3 2.40 -15.30 9.76
CA LYS A 3 1.91 -15.49 11.14
C LYS A 3 2.02 -16.94 11.63
N LEU A 4 1.81 -17.92 10.76
CA LEU A 4 2.00 -19.33 11.10
C LEU A 4 3.47 -19.64 11.36
N ILE A 5 4.35 -19.16 10.49
CA ILE A 5 5.79 -19.30 10.66
C ILE A 5 6.19 -18.68 12.00
N ALA A 6 5.84 -17.42 12.26
CA ALA A 6 6.15 -16.74 13.51
C ALA A 6 5.60 -17.47 14.76
N GLY A 7 4.36 -17.97 14.71
CA GLY A 7 3.76 -18.72 15.81
C GLY A 7 4.35 -20.11 16.04
N SER A 8 5.14 -20.62 15.09
CA SER A 8 5.83 -21.91 15.19
C SER A 8 7.24 -21.79 15.79
N TRP A 9 7.70 -20.57 16.09
CA TRP A 9 8.88 -20.38 16.91
C TRP A 9 8.53 -20.57 18.39
N SER A 10 9.34 -21.35 19.10
CA SER A 10 9.26 -21.54 20.55
C SER A 10 10.67 -21.53 21.12
N SER A 11 10.90 -20.72 22.17
CA SER A 11 12.17 -20.67 22.91
C SER A 11 13.42 -20.56 22.02
N GLY A 12 13.35 -19.78 20.93
CA GLY A 12 14.48 -19.56 20.02
C GLY A 12 14.70 -20.64 18.95
N SER A 13 13.90 -21.71 18.94
CA SER A 13 13.92 -22.76 17.93
C SER A 13 12.64 -22.78 17.10
N PHE A 14 12.74 -23.27 15.86
CA PHE A 14 11.59 -23.49 14.99
C PHE A 14 11.04 -24.91 15.19
N ASP A 15 9.76 -25.01 15.53
CA ASP A 15 9.05 -26.27 15.72
C ASP A 15 8.33 -26.68 14.41
N PRO A 16 8.88 -27.67 13.65
CA PRO A 16 8.30 -28.08 12.39
C PRO A 16 6.96 -28.80 12.55
N ASP A 17 6.75 -29.51 13.66
CA ASP A 17 5.51 -30.23 13.92
C ASP A 17 4.39 -29.23 14.20
N LYS A 18 4.65 -28.24 15.05
CA LYS A 18 3.69 -27.16 15.30
C LYS A 18 3.35 -26.41 14.01
N PHE A 19 4.34 -26.16 13.15
CA PHE A 19 4.10 -25.54 11.86
C PHE A 19 3.23 -26.41 10.94
N GLY A 20 3.54 -27.70 10.81
CA GLY A 20 2.76 -28.65 10.00
C GLY A 20 1.30 -28.74 10.47
N LYS A 21 1.09 -28.84 11.78
CA LYS A 21 -0.24 -28.85 12.40
C LYS A 21 -1.02 -27.56 12.14
N ALA A 22 -0.37 -26.42 12.30
CA ALA A 22 -0.99 -25.12 12.03
C ALA A 22 -1.31 -24.94 10.54
N LEU A 23 -0.46 -25.43 9.65
CA LEU A 23 -0.68 -25.38 8.20
C LEU A 23 -1.89 -26.23 7.80
N LEU A 24 -2.01 -27.42 8.37
CA LEU A 24 -3.16 -28.31 8.15
C LEU A 24 -4.48 -27.64 8.55
N LEU A 25 -4.54 -27.01 9.73
CA LEU A 25 -5.71 -26.23 10.16
C LEU A 25 -5.99 -25.06 9.21
N PHE A 26 -4.96 -24.33 8.78
CA PHE A 26 -5.12 -23.21 7.86
C PHE A 26 -5.68 -23.65 6.50
N HIS A 27 -5.30 -24.82 6.00
CA HIS A 27 -5.86 -25.37 4.77
C HIS A 27 -7.32 -25.81 4.90
N ASN A 28 -7.78 -26.15 6.11
CA ASN A 28 -9.16 -26.53 6.37
C ASN A 28 -10.05 -25.35 6.78
N ALA A 29 -9.48 -24.18 7.12
CA ALA A 29 -10.23 -23.00 7.49
C ALA A 29 -11.00 -22.42 6.28
N PRO A 30 -12.31 -22.16 6.40
CA PRO A 30 -13.10 -21.57 5.32
C PRO A 30 -12.64 -20.13 5.04
N MET A 31 -12.54 -19.78 3.77
CA MET A 31 -12.25 -18.41 3.33
C MET A 31 -13.54 -17.59 3.20
N SER A 32 -13.43 -16.32 2.78
CA SER A 32 -14.58 -15.42 2.59
C SER A 32 -15.67 -15.97 1.65
N GLY A 33 -15.35 -16.93 0.77
CA GLY A 33 -16.30 -17.62 -0.11
C GLY A 33 -16.91 -18.91 0.47
N GLY A 34 -16.60 -19.25 1.74
CA GLY A 34 -17.09 -20.44 2.42
C GLY A 34 -16.28 -21.72 2.19
N ALA A 35 -15.62 -21.86 1.02
CA ALA A 35 -14.74 -23.00 0.75
C ALA A 35 -13.36 -22.82 1.43
N SER A 36 -12.83 -23.91 1.97
CA SER A 36 -11.44 -23.97 2.45
C SER A 36 -10.46 -24.31 1.32
N PRO A 37 -9.16 -23.98 1.44
CA PRO A 37 -8.15 -24.39 0.47
C PRO A 37 -8.15 -25.89 0.14
N SER A 38 -8.29 -26.75 1.16
CA SER A 38 -8.42 -28.21 0.97
C SER A 38 -9.64 -28.56 0.11
N GLN A 39 -10.78 -27.91 0.34
CA GLN A 39 -12.00 -28.15 -0.45
C GLN A 39 -11.87 -27.64 -1.88
N ILE A 40 -11.15 -26.54 -2.13
CA ILE A 40 -10.94 -26.03 -3.49
C ILE A 40 -10.10 -27.00 -4.32
N VAL A 41 -9.05 -27.57 -3.74
CA VAL A 41 -8.11 -28.43 -4.47
C VAL A 41 -8.59 -29.89 -4.49
N PHE A 42 -9.06 -30.41 -3.37
CA PHE A 42 -9.39 -31.83 -3.20
C PHE A 42 -10.89 -32.11 -3.18
N SER A 43 -11.73 -31.08 -3.34
CA SER A 43 -13.20 -31.17 -3.24
C SER A 43 -13.72 -31.70 -1.91
N ARG A 44 -12.86 -31.82 -0.88
CA ARG A 44 -13.22 -32.33 0.45
C ARG A 44 -12.39 -31.67 1.55
N PRO A 45 -12.90 -31.56 2.78
CA PRO A 45 -12.09 -31.19 3.93
C PRO A 45 -11.08 -32.30 4.27
N THR A 46 -9.86 -31.92 4.66
CA THR A 46 -8.83 -32.87 5.12
C THR A 46 -9.04 -33.13 6.61
N ARG A 47 -8.69 -34.32 7.12
CA ARG A 47 -8.70 -34.54 8.58
C ARG A 47 -7.61 -33.72 9.25
N ASP A 48 -7.98 -32.98 10.29
CA ASP A 48 -7.05 -32.24 11.13
C ASP A 48 -7.11 -32.71 12.58
N LEU A 49 -6.47 -31.95 13.47
CA LEU A 49 -6.37 -32.24 14.90
C LEU A 49 -7.59 -31.80 15.70
N LEU A 50 -8.52 -31.07 15.07
CA LEU A 50 -9.71 -30.62 15.76
C LEU A 50 -10.72 -31.76 15.85
N PRO A 51 -11.36 -31.96 17.01
CA PRO A 51 -12.45 -32.92 17.12
C PRO A 51 -13.56 -32.55 16.13
N ALA A 52 -13.78 -33.40 15.15
CA ALA A 52 -14.82 -33.23 14.15
C ALA A 52 -15.67 -34.50 14.08
N HIS A 53 -16.98 -34.31 13.94
CA HIS A 53 -17.89 -35.43 13.78
C HIS A 53 -17.60 -36.18 12.48
N ARG A 54 -17.65 -37.53 12.49
CA ARG A 54 -17.30 -38.34 11.30
C ARG A 54 -18.12 -37.96 10.06
N ARG A 55 -19.38 -37.56 10.25
CA ARG A 55 -20.28 -37.14 9.16
C ARG A 55 -19.86 -35.82 8.49
N SER A 56 -19.07 -34.97 9.15
CA SER A 56 -18.58 -33.72 8.55
C SER A 56 -17.68 -33.93 7.33
N PHE A 57 -17.10 -35.13 7.20
CA PHE A 57 -16.28 -35.52 6.06
C PHE A 57 -17.03 -36.35 5.02
N ALA A 58 -18.31 -36.69 5.27
CA ALA A 58 -19.10 -37.48 4.33
C ALA A 58 -19.43 -36.64 3.07
N PRO A 59 -19.43 -37.25 1.88
CA PRO A 59 -19.68 -36.53 0.62
C PRO A 59 -21.08 -35.91 0.58
N GLU A 60 -22.07 -36.54 1.21
CA GLU A 60 -23.46 -36.03 1.31
C GLU A 60 -23.56 -34.68 2.02
N TRP A 61 -22.60 -34.38 2.91
CA TRP A 61 -22.57 -33.14 3.71
C TRP A 61 -21.66 -32.07 3.11
N GLN A 62 -21.01 -32.37 1.99
CA GLN A 62 -20.21 -31.42 1.25
C GLN A 62 -21.13 -30.66 0.28
N GLN A 63 -21.15 -29.34 0.39
CA GLN A 63 -21.94 -28.52 -0.54
C GLN A 63 -21.46 -28.76 -1.97
N ALA A 64 -22.40 -28.80 -2.91
CA ALA A 64 -22.08 -28.91 -4.33
C ALA A 64 -21.05 -27.83 -4.73
N ALA A 65 -20.03 -28.23 -5.49
CA ALA A 65 -18.94 -27.35 -5.90
C ALA A 65 -19.45 -26.05 -6.56
N GLU A 66 -20.54 -26.14 -7.32
CA GLU A 66 -21.19 -25.00 -7.96
C GLU A 66 -21.68 -23.93 -6.96
N LEU A 67 -22.20 -24.34 -5.81
CA LEU A 67 -22.69 -23.41 -4.78
C LEU A 67 -21.51 -22.68 -4.13
N LEU A 68 -20.43 -23.41 -3.83
CA LEU A 68 -19.19 -22.83 -3.31
C LEU A 68 -18.56 -21.87 -4.31
N GLU A 69 -18.58 -22.20 -5.60
CA GLU A 69 -18.10 -21.32 -6.66
C GLU A 69 -18.92 -20.03 -6.74
N LYS A 70 -20.26 -20.12 -6.74
CA LYS A 70 -21.14 -18.94 -6.71
C LYS A 70 -20.86 -18.03 -5.51
N ARG A 71 -20.67 -18.62 -4.32
CA ARG A 71 -20.29 -17.85 -3.11
C ARG A 71 -18.91 -17.22 -3.23
N ALA A 72 -17.94 -17.91 -3.80
CA ALA A 72 -16.60 -17.37 -4.02
C ALA A 72 -16.62 -16.20 -5.01
N GLN A 73 -17.39 -16.31 -6.11
CA GLN A 73 -17.58 -15.23 -7.08
C GLN A 73 -18.25 -14.01 -6.42
N HIS A 74 -19.31 -14.23 -5.64
CA HIS A 74 -19.99 -13.15 -4.90
C HIS A 74 -19.05 -12.47 -3.89
N ALA A 75 -18.29 -13.24 -3.11
CA ALA A 75 -17.31 -12.68 -2.17
C ALA A 75 -16.22 -11.86 -2.88
N LYS A 76 -15.75 -12.33 -4.04
CA LYS A 76 -14.79 -11.60 -4.89
C LYS A 76 -15.38 -10.28 -5.40
N GLU A 77 -16.63 -10.30 -5.86
CA GLU A 77 -17.33 -9.11 -6.33
C GLU A 77 -17.49 -8.07 -5.21
N LEU A 78 -17.94 -8.49 -4.02
CA LEU A 78 -18.01 -7.62 -2.84
C LEU A 78 -16.64 -7.02 -2.48
N GLN A 79 -15.58 -7.82 -2.58
CA GLN A 79 -14.22 -7.34 -2.32
C GLN A 79 -13.79 -6.29 -3.35
N ILE A 80 -14.10 -6.50 -4.63
CA ILE A 80 -13.83 -5.55 -5.71
C ILE A 80 -14.61 -4.25 -5.47
N GLN A 81 -15.91 -4.34 -5.19
CA GLN A 81 -16.76 -3.18 -4.92
C GLN A 81 -16.27 -2.38 -3.71
N HIS A 82 -15.95 -3.06 -2.60
CA HIS A 82 -15.43 -2.42 -1.40
C HIS A 82 -14.11 -1.70 -1.66
N PHE A 83 -13.19 -2.33 -2.39
CA PHE A 83 -11.92 -1.72 -2.77
C PHE A 83 -12.13 -0.51 -3.70
N ASN A 84 -12.93 -0.67 -4.74
CA ASN A 84 -13.18 0.35 -5.76
C ASN A 84 -13.91 1.58 -5.20
N ARG A 85 -14.69 1.44 -4.11
CA ARG A 85 -15.38 2.56 -3.45
C ARG A 85 -14.45 3.71 -3.06
N SER A 86 -13.22 3.40 -2.64
CA SER A 86 -12.22 4.39 -2.22
C SER A 86 -11.08 4.57 -3.23
N ALA A 87 -11.03 3.73 -4.26
CA ALA A 87 -9.96 3.73 -5.23
C ALA A 87 -10.27 4.68 -6.39
N HIS A 88 -9.30 5.50 -6.76
CA HIS A 88 -9.38 6.35 -7.94
C HIS A 88 -8.23 5.98 -8.90
N PRO A 89 -8.49 5.92 -10.22
CA PRO A 89 -7.44 5.67 -11.20
C PRO A 89 -6.46 6.85 -11.22
N LEU A 90 -5.16 6.55 -11.21
CA LEU A 90 -4.12 7.56 -11.43
C LEU A 90 -3.90 7.73 -12.94
N PRO A 91 -3.63 8.96 -13.43
CA PRO A 91 -3.34 9.18 -14.84
C PRO A 91 -2.18 8.31 -15.32
N PRO A 92 -2.28 7.71 -16.52
CA PRO A 92 -1.18 6.96 -17.11
C PRO A 92 0.03 7.87 -17.31
N LEU A 93 1.22 7.28 -17.27
CA LEU A 93 2.46 8.00 -17.53
C LEU A 93 2.90 7.69 -18.96
N VAL A 94 3.55 8.65 -19.60
CA VAL A 94 4.14 8.48 -20.93
C VAL A 94 5.66 8.32 -20.80
N ILE A 95 6.22 7.71 -21.84
CA ILE A 95 7.67 7.57 -22.01
C ILE A 95 8.32 8.95 -21.96
N GLY A 96 9.46 9.07 -21.29
CA GLY A 96 10.18 10.33 -21.11
C GLY A 96 9.78 11.13 -19.86
N HIS A 97 8.70 10.79 -19.16
CA HIS A 97 8.38 11.47 -17.90
C HIS A 97 9.46 11.22 -16.82
N SER A 98 9.91 12.31 -16.19
CA SER A 98 10.73 12.29 -14.99
C SER A 98 9.88 11.93 -13.77
N VAL A 99 10.28 10.86 -13.09
CA VAL A 99 9.55 10.30 -11.94
C VAL A 99 10.47 10.06 -10.75
N LEU A 100 9.89 10.12 -9.55
CA LEU A 100 10.48 9.56 -8.33
C LEU A 100 9.89 8.17 -8.08
N ILE A 101 10.77 7.24 -7.74
CA ILE A 101 10.44 5.88 -7.31
C ILE A 101 10.32 5.89 -5.77
N GLN A 102 9.25 5.27 -5.28
CA GLN A 102 9.06 5.06 -3.84
C GLN A 102 9.94 3.91 -3.34
N ASP A 103 10.70 4.14 -2.26
CA ASP A 103 11.40 3.07 -1.57
C ASP A 103 10.41 2.20 -0.76
N HIS A 104 10.54 0.88 -0.90
CA HIS A 104 9.70 -0.10 -0.23
C HIS A 104 9.84 -0.12 1.29
N LYS A 105 11.03 0.20 1.84
CA LYS A 105 11.28 0.21 3.29
C LYS A 105 10.84 1.52 3.91
N THR A 106 11.41 2.63 3.47
CA THR A 106 11.18 3.95 4.08
C THR A 106 9.87 4.61 3.63
N LYS A 107 9.24 4.13 2.55
CA LYS A 107 8.07 4.73 1.89
C LYS A 107 8.30 6.15 1.36
N ARG A 108 9.55 6.63 1.36
CA ARG A 108 9.92 7.95 0.84
C ARG A 108 10.09 7.90 -0.67
N TRP A 109 9.83 9.05 -1.29
CA TRP A 109 10.03 9.29 -2.71
C TRP A 109 11.40 9.90 -2.87
N PHE A 110 12.38 9.12 -3.32
CA PHE A 110 13.77 9.57 -3.30
C PHE A 110 14.52 9.26 -4.60
N THR A 111 14.38 8.05 -5.15
CA THR A 111 15.16 7.64 -6.31
C THR A 111 14.58 8.25 -7.59
N PRO A 112 15.30 9.15 -8.28
CA PRO A 112 14.85 9.70 -9.55
C PRO A 112 15.02 8.67 -10.67
N GLY A 113 14.18 8.77 -11.69
CA GLY A 113 14.31 8.01 -12.92
C GLY A 113 13.40 8.54 -14.02
N ILE A 114 13.62 8.04 -15.23
CA ILE A 114 12.87 8.40 -16.43
C ILE A 114 12.16 7.15 -16.94
N ILE A 115 10.91 7.30 -17.35
CA ILE A 115 10.14 6.19 -17.92
C ILE A 115 10.68 5.87 -19.31
N VAL A 116 11.05 4.62 -19.50
CA VAL A 116 11.54 4.07 -20.78
C VAL A 116 10.43 3.33 -21.51
N GLU A 117 9.57 2.62 -20.78
CA GLU A 117 8.54 1.77 -21.35
C GLU A 117 7.28 1.78 -20.48
N VAL A 118 6.12 1.69 -21.12
CA VAL A 118 4.80 1.56 -20.50
C VAL A 118 4.29 0.15 -20.78
N GLY A 119 4.11 -0.64 -19.72
CA GLY A 119 3.59 -2.00 -19.81
C GLY A 119 2.05 -2.06 -19.80
N PRO A 120 1.48 -3.25 -20.07
CA PRO A 120 0.04 -3.43 -20.24
C PRO A 120 -0.79 -3.29 -18.95
N PHE A 121 -0.19 -3.48 -17.76
CA PHE A 121 -0.92 -3.62 -16.50
C PHE A 121 -0.48 -2.59 -15.44
N ARG A 122 -0.50 -1.30 -15.81
CA ARG A 122 -0.05 -0.17 -14.96
C ARG A 122 1.39 -0.37 -14.46
N ASP A 123 2.19 -1.17 -15.14
CA ASP A 123 3.60 -1.40 -14.91
C ASP A 123 4.43 -0.53 -15.85
N TYR A 124 5.57 -0.07 -15.37
CA TYR A 124 6.43 0.87 -16.08
C TYR A 124 7.88 0.45 -15.89
N LEU A 125 8.67 0.57 -16.94
CA LEU A 125 10.12 0.42 -16.88
C LEU A 125 10.74 1.80 -16.69
N VAL A 126 11.51 1.97 -15.62
CA VAL A 126 12.12 3.24 -15.22
C VAL A 126 13.63 3.12 -15.18
N LYS A 127 14.33 3.99 -15.90
CA LYS A 127 15.80 4.10 -15.90
C LYS A 127 16.23 5.13 -14.87
N THR A 128 17.07 4.73 -13.92
CA THR A 128 17.71 5.67 -12.98
C THR A 128 18.89 6.39 -13.64
N PRO A 129 19.33 7.53 -13.10
CA PRO A 129 20.54 8.20 -13.59
C PRO A 129 21.79 7.34 -13.49
N ALA A 130 21.83 6.38 -12.55
CA ALA A 130 22.89 5.38 -12.44
C ALA A 130 22.82 4.26 -13.51
N GLY A 131 21.89 4.35 -14.47
CA GLY A 131 21.75 3.40 -15.58
C GLY A 131 20.97 2.13 -15.27
N ARG A 132 20.48 1.93 -14.03
CA ARG A 132 19.69 0.74 -13.67
C ARG A 132 18.25 0.87 -14.13
N LEU A 133 17.68 -0.23 -14.61
CA LEU A 133 16.27 -0.33 -14.99
C LEU A 133 15.46 -0.97 -13.86
N PHE A 134 14.31 -0.38 -13.55
CA PHE A 134 13.37 -0.91 -12.56
C PHE A 134 11.98 -1.06 -13.17
N ARG A 135 11.38 -2.24 -12.99
CA ARG A 135 9.95 -2.43 -13.27
C ARG A 135 9.12 -2.06 -12.05
N ARG A 136 8.25 -1.07 -12.16
CA ARG A 136 7.44 -0.54 -11.05
C ARG A 136 6.00 -0.28 -11.47
N ASN A 137 5.06 -0.55 -10.56
CA ASN A 137 3.67 -0.18 -10.76
C ASN A 137 3.48 1.34 -10.62
N ARG A 138 2.50 1.92 -11.33
CA ARG A 138 2.09 3.33 -11.26
C ARG A 138 1.99 3.89 -9.86
N ARG A 139 1.51 3.09 -8.89
CA ARG A 139 1.36 3.47 -7.47
C ARG A 139 2.69 3.84 -6.82
N PHE A 140 3.80 3.29 -7.30
CA PHE A 140 5.15 3.51 -6.76
C PHE A 140 5.95 4.55 -7.56
N LEU A 141 5.29 5.28 -8.46
CA LEU A 141 5.87 6.34 -9.28
C LEU A 141 5.15 7.67 -9.06
N ARG A 142 5.90 8.74 -8.90
CA ARG A 142 5.39 10.13 -8.82
C ARG A 142 6.08 10.98 -9.86
N VAL A 143 5.30 11.68 -10.69
CA VAL A 143 5.85 12.63 -11.67
C VAL A 143 6.48 13.80 -10.93
N ILE A 144 7.68 14.17 -11.36
CA ILE A 144 8.34 15.41 -10.98
C ILE A 144 7.91 16.45 -12.00
N SER A 145 6.98 17.33 -11.64
CA SER A 145 6.74 18.52 -12.48
C SER A 145 7.98 19.40 -12.42
N PRO A 146 8.57 19.82 -13.55
CA PRO A 146 9.61 20.83 -13.51
C PRO A 146 8.99 22.09 -12.88
N ARG A 147 9.56 22.57 -11.78
CA ARG A 147 9.26 23.93 -11.32
C ARG A 147 9.76 24.85 -12.43
N ILE A 148 8.86 25.50 -13.14
CA ILE A 148 9.21 26.61 -14.02
C ILE A 148 9.87 27.66 -13.11
N PRO A 149 11.15 28.02 -13.30
CA PRO A 149 11.72 29.16 -12.60
C PRO A 149 10.91 30.39 -13.01
N GLN A 150 10.21 31.01 -12.07
CA GLN A 150 9.64 32.33 -12.34
C GLN A 150 10.82 33.27 -12.64
N PRO A 151 10.78 34.06 -13.73
CA PRO A 151 11.81 35.04 -14.01
C PRO A 151 11.88 36.00 -12.82
N GLN A 152 12.99 35.95 -12.07
CA GLN A 152 13.27 36.96 -11.07
C GLN A 152 13.52 38.28 -11.82
N PRO A 153 12.82 39.37 -11.49
CA PRO A 153 13.17 40.68 -12.06
C PRO A 153 14.62 41.02 -11.68
N PRO A 154 15.40 41.64 -12.58
CA PRO A 154 16.80 41.94 -12.32
C PRO A 154 16.92 42.81 -11.07
N ALA A 155 17.71 42.35 -10.10
CA ALA A 155 18.08 43.12 -8.95
C ALA A 155 18.82 44.38 -9.41
N SER A 156 18.18 45.53 -9.32
CA SER A 156 18.84 46.83 -9.51
C SER A 156 19.95 46.96 -8.47
N ALA A 157 21.18 47.04 -8.96
CA ALA A 157 22.32 47.42 -8.17
C ALA A 157 22.13 48.86 -7.66
N SER A 158 22.15 49.04 -6.35
CA SER A 158 22.40 50.34 -5.73
C SER A 158 23.55 50.19 -4.73
N THR A 159 24.74 50.50 -5.23
CA THR A 159 25.87 51.02 -4.44
C THR A 159 25.41 52.24 -3.64
N THR A 160 25.72 52.29 -2.34
CA THR A 160 26.29 53.47 -1.63
C THR A 160 26.45 53.16 -0.13
N THR A 161 27.72 53.08 0.26
CA THR A 161 28.42 53.53 1.48
C THR A 161 27.60 54.12 2.65
N THR A 162 27.86 53.56 3.85
CA THR A 162 27.55 54.00 5.24
C THR A 162 28.17 55.37 5.61
N PRO A 163 27.73 56.12 6.67
CA PRO A 163 27.74 55.63 8.06
C PRO A 163 26.68 56.17 9.07
N PHE A 164 26.48 55.36 10.12
CA PHE A 164 26.16 55.66 11.54
C PHE A 164 25.39 56.95 11.93
N GLN A 165 24.20 56.76 12.51
CA GLN A 165 23.79 57.43 13.77
C GLN A 165 22.79 56.57 14.56
N ARG A 166 23.01 56.48 15.88
CA ARG A 166 22.19 55.73 16.85
C ARG A 166 21.15 56.66 17.49
N SER A 167 19.92 56.16 17.65
CA SER A 167 19.06 56.44 18.80
C SER A 167 17.99 55.35 18.93
N ASP A 168 17.90 54.77 20.13
CA ASP A 168 16.96 53.73 20.58
C ASP A 168 15.52 54.29 20.82
N PRO A 169 14.56 53.54 21.39
CA PRO A 169 13.93 52.32 20.89
C PRO A 169 12.37 52.44 20.91
N ALA A 170 11.66 51.71 20.04
CA ALA A 170 10.21 51.50 20.17
C ALA A 170 9.86 50.03 19.87
N PRO A 171 8.89 49.43 20.57
CA PRO A 171 8.81 47.98 20.74
C PRO A 171 8.25 47.31 19.46
N PRO A 172 8.85 46.19 18.99
CA PRO A 172 8.25 45.44 17.90
C PRO A 172 7.12 44.55 18.42
N THR A 173 5.90 44.89 17.99
CA THR A 173 4.73 44.02 18.01
C THR A 173 5.08 42.66 17.41
N SER A 174 4.96 41.60 18.21
CA SER A 174 5.23 40.22 17.80
C SER A 174 4.13 39.67 16.90
N LEU A 175 4.25 39.88 15.58
CA LEU A 175 3.46 39.13 14.61
C LEU A 175 4.14 37.78 14.35
N SER A 176 3.80 36.80 15.18
CA SER A 176 4.08 35.39 14.88
C SER A 176 3.17 34.92 13.72
N PRO A 177 3.69 34.21 12.71
CA PRO A 177 2.86 33.63 11.67
C PRO A 177 2.09 32.45 12.27
N SER A 178 0.76 32.60 12.40
CA SER A 178 -0.10 31.52 12.86
C SER A 178 -0.01 30.32 11.91
N LEU A 179 0.42 29.17 12.44
CA LEU A 179 0.39 27.89 11.75
C LEU A 179 -1.08 27.54 11.43
N ARG A 180 -1.43 27.51 10.14
CA ARG A 180 -2.75 27.09 9.63
C ARG A 180 -2.95 25.59 9.89
N ARG A 181 -3.33 25.24 11.11
CA ARG A 181 -3.73 23.87 11.47
C ARG A 181 -5.17 23.65 11.00
N SER A 182 -5.36 22.82 9.98
CA SER A 182 -6.69 22.35 9.57
C SER A 182 -7.34 21.58 10.72
N ARG A 183 -8.46 22.07 11.27
CA ARG A 183 -9.32 21.28 12.16
C ARG A 183 -10.15 20.33 11.30
N ARG A 184 -9.94 19.01 11.44
CA ARG A 184 -10.91 18.01 10.97
C ARG A 184 -11.98 17.87 12.05
N LEU A 185 -13.21 18.24 11.74
CA LEU A 185 -14.36 17.92 12.58
C LEU A 185 -14.62 16.41 12.45
N ALA A 186 -14.54 15.70 13.58
CA ALA A 186 -15.02 14.33 13.68
C ALA A 186 -16.54 14.36 13.80
N ALA A 187 -17.25 13.81 12.82
CA ALA A 187 -18.68 13.58 12.92
C ALA A 187 -18.91 12.42 13.91
N LYS A 188 -19.57 12.74 15.02
CA LYS A 188 -20.05 11.78 16.02
C LYS A 188 -21.39 11.24 15.51
N ILE A 189 -21.44 9.96 15.18
CA ILE A 189 -22.68 9.25 14.84
C ILE A 189 -23.40 8.99 16.17
N ALA A 190 -24.65 9.46 16.27
CA ALA A 190 -25.57 9.15 17.35
C ALA A 190 -26.55 8.08 16.86
N SER A 191 -26.45 6.88 17.40
CA SER A 191 -27.49 6.19 18.18
C SER A 191 -27.01 4.79 18.55
#